data_AF-A0A845ZLK7-F1
#
_entry.id   AF-A0A845ZLK7-F1
#
_cell.length_a   1.000
_cell.length_b   1.000
_cell.length_c   1.000
_cell.angle_alpha   90.00
_cell.angle_beta   90.00
_cell.angle_gamma   90.00
#
_symmetry.space_group_name_H-M   'P 1'
#
loop_
_entity.id
_entity.type
_entity.pdbx_description
1 polymer ?
#
loop_
_entity_poly.entity_id
_entity_poly.type
_entity_poly.pdbx_seq_one_letter_code
_entity_poly.pdbx_strand_id
1 'polypeptide(L)'
;MRIGVETFTVHKRFPLTISRGTTSETTNVWVRIEQEGIEAWGEGSPFSLGKATSLSSSSSDPGTEGFLPPTPHKQTTEILLEALEVVIPMLEAFSPWEHQQIERVLEEVQVPSAAWASIDLAIHDWLGKRVGLPLWRLWGLNRRRIVPISSTVGISDPDKARQRVQDWIPITGAHVLKIKLGSPDGIAADQQMLLAIRDEAPEAELSVDANGGWSLEEGIEMCNWLASQGVRHF
;
A
#
# COMPACT_ATOMS: atom_id res chain seq x y z
N MET A 1 -27.62 -6.26 4.79
CA MET A 1 -27.15 -4.86 4.83
C MET A 1 -27.39 -4.19 3.47
N ARG A 2 -27.36 -2.86 3.36
CA ARG A 2 -27.34 -2.18 2.04
C ARG A 2 -25.92 -1.73 1.72
N ILE A 3 -25.48 -1.93 0.47
CA ILE A 3 -24.11 -1.59 0.07
C ILE A 3 -24.16 -0.65 -1.14
N GLY A 4 -23.53 0.52 -1.02
CA GLY A 4 -23.32 1.47 -2.11
C GLY A 4 -21.86 1.52 -2.51
N VAL A 5 -21.61 1.86 -3.77
CA VAL A 5 -20.26 2.04 -4.32
C VAL A 5 -20.19 3.36 -5.07
N GLU A 6 -19.13 4.12 -4.81
CA GLU A 6 -18.80 5.31 -5.58
C GLU A 6 -17.31 5.39 -5.83
N THR A 7 -16.90 6.19 -6.82
CA THR A 7 -15.49 6.45 -7.09
C THR A 7 -15.15 7.89 -6.77
N PHE A 8 -13.90 8.09 -6.40
CA PHE A 8 -13.34 9.42 -6.23
C PHE A 8 -11.88 9.43 -6.68
N THR A 9 -11.46 10.55 -7.26
CA THR A 9 -10.09 10.70 -7.76
C THR A 9 -9.28 11.58 -6.83
N VAL A 10 -8.16 11.06 -6.37
CA VAL A 10 -7.18 11.81 -5.57
C VAL A 10 -6.08 12.30 -6.50
N HIS A 11 -5.95 13.61 -6.64
CA HIS A 11 -4.81 14.24 -7.30
C HIS A 11 -3.70 14.48 -6.28
N LYS A 12 -2.53 13.90 -6.54
CA LYS A 12 -1.38 14.05 -5.64
C LYS A 12 -0.79 15.43 -5.82
N ARG A 13 -0.54 16.11 -4.70
CA ARG A 13 0.19 17.39 -4.68
C ARG A 13 1.55 17.29 -5.37
N PHE A 14 2.19 16.12 -5.28
CA PHE A 14 3.43 15.79 -5.95
C PHE A 14 3.32 14.39 -6.57
N PRO A 15 3.58 14.21 -7.87
CA PRO A 15 3.66 12.89 -8.47
C PRO A 15 4.70 12.02 -7.78
N LEU A 16 4.38 10.75 -7.55
CA LEU A 16 5.31 9.78 -6.97
C LEU A 16 5.91 8.93 -8.07
N THR A 17 7.23 8.96 -8.22
CA THR A 17 7.98 8.09 -9.13
C THR A 17 8.63 6.94 -8.36
N ILE A 18 8.45 5.74 -8.88
CA ILE A 18 9.14 4.51 -8.48
C ILE A 18 9.76 3.87 -9.73
N SER A 19 10.55 2.81 -9.57
CA SER A 19 11.22 2.11 -10.69
C SER A 19 10.25 1.59 -11.76
N ARG A 20 8.96 1.48 -11.43
CA ARG A 20 7.88 0.99 -12.30
C ARG A 20 7.06 2.10 -12.95
N GLY A 21 7.39 3.37 -12.72
CA GLY A 21 6.72 4.53 -13.32
C GLY A 21 6.30 5.60 -12.32
N THR A 22 5.58 6.59 -12.84
CA THR A 22 5.12 7.76 -12.08
C THR A 22 3.59 7.77 -11.97
N THR A 23 3.08 8.07 -10.78
CA THR A 23 1.63 8.22 -10.54
C THR A 23 1.34 9.59 -9.93
N SER A 24 0.57 10.41 -10.65
CA SER A 24 0.10 11.74 -10.22
C SER A 24 -1.30 11.74 -9.64
N GLU A 25 -2.11 10.73 -9.94
CA GLU A 25 -3.48 10.60 -9.45
C GLU A 25 -3.90 9.15 -9.32
N THR A 26 -4.97 8.89 -8.59
CA THR A 26 -5.54 7.55 -8.45
C THR A 26 -7.05 7.67 -8.26
N THR A 27 -7.81 6.90 -9.03
CA THR A 27 -9.26 6.79 -8.87
C THR A 27 -9.56 5.58 -7.98
N ASN A 28 -9.97 5.86 -6.75
CA ASN A 28 -10.24 4.86 -5.73
C ASN A 28 -11.74 4.54 -5.71
N VAL A 29 -12.07 3.43 -5.07
CA VAL A 29 -13.45 3.00 -4.84
C VAL A 29 -13.79 3.17 -3.36
N TRP A 30 -14.88 3.85 -3.06
CA TRP A 30 -15.51 3.86 -1.75
C TRP A 30 -16.67 2.87 -1.70
N VAL A 31 -16.66 2.03 -0.67
CA VAL A 31 -17.75 1.13 -0.32
C VAL A 31 -18.43 1.70 0.91
N ARG A 32 -19.75 1.86 0.82
CA ARG A 32 -20.62 2.37 1.87
C ARG A 32 -21.56 1.28 2.33
N ILE A 33 -21.55 0.93 3.62
CA ILE A 33 -22.47 -0.03 4.22
C ILE A 33 -23.47 0.73 5.09
N GLU A 34 -24.77 0.51 4.86
CA GLU A 34 -25.85 1.00 5.70
C GLU A 34 -26.61 -0.16 6.35
N GLN A 35 -26.66 -0.15 7.68
CA GLN A 35 -27.52 -1.05 8.45
C GLN A 35 -27.87 -0.41 9.80
N GLU A 36 -29.12 -0.56 10.23
CA GLU A 36 -29.61 -0.07 11.54
C GLU A 36 -29.42 1.45 11.76
N GLY A 37 -29.49 2.23 10.67
CA GLY A 37 -29.28 3.68 10.70
C GLY A 37 -27.81 4.10 10.86
N ILE A 38 -26.88 3.14 10.82
CA ILE A 38 -25.43 3.39 10.82
C ILE A 38 -24.93 3.31 9.39
N GLU A 39 -24.27 4.38 8.95
CA GLU A 39 -23.50 4.44 7.71
C GLU A 39 -22.01 4.24 8.02
N ALA A 40 -21.36 3.37 7.25
CA ALA A 40 -19.95 3.01 7.41
C ALA A 40 -19.22 2.95 6.08
N TRP A 41 -17.91 3.17 6.12
CA TRP A 41 -17.10 3.45 4.93
C TRP A 41 -15.83 2.62 4.89
N GLY A 42 -15.47 2.17 3.70
CA GLY A 42 -14.18 1.55 3.40
C GLY A 42 -13.70 1.90 2.01
N GLU A 43 -12.39 1.77 1.80
CA GLU A 43 -11.72 2.24 0.59
C GLU A 43 -10.90 1.14 -0.06
N GLY A 44 -10.98 1.05 -1.39
CA GLY A 44 -10.17 0.18 -2.22
C GLY A 44 -9.42 0.99 -3.26
N SER A 45 -8.09 0.98 -3.18
CA SER A 45 -7.24 1.67 -4.16
C SER A 45 -6.72 0.69 -5.22
N PRO A 46 -6.77 1.03 -6.52
CA PRO A 46 -6.17 0.20 -7.56
C PRO A 46 -4.64 0.18 -7.43
N PHE A 47 -4.02 -0.95 -7.77
CA PHE A 47 -2.57 -1.10 -7.72
C PHE A 47 -2.06 -2.11 -8.75
N SER A 48 -0.75 -2.10 -8.99
CA SER A 48 -0.08 -3.05 -9.89
C SER A 48 1.25 -3.49 -9.30
N LEU A 49 1.49 -4.80 -9.29
CA LEU A 49 2.70 -5.45 -8.82
C LEU A 49 3.70 -5.72 -9.97
N GLY A 50 3.51 -5.15 -11.16
CA GLY A 50 4.40 -5.32 -12.31
C GLY A 50 4.04 -6.53 -13.18
N LYS A 51 4.88 -6.86 -14.18
CA LYS A 51 4.71 -8.08 -14.99
C LYS A 51 5.04 -9.30 -14.13
N ALA A 52 4.25 -10.37 -14.25
CA ALA A 52 4.62 -11.66 -13.71
C ALA A 52 6.00 -12.05 -14.29
N THR A 53 7.05 -12.01 -13.48
CA THR A 53 8.16 -12.93 -13.73
C THR A 53 7.55 -14.29 -13.53
N SER A 54 7.53 -15.13 -14.57
CA SER A 54 7.28 -16.54 -14.40
C SER A 54 8.29 -17.04 -13.37
N LEU A 55 7.87 -17.14 -12.11
CA LEU A 55 8.52 -18.06 -11.19
C LEU A 55 8.35 -19.40 -11.88
N SER A 56 9.43 -19.89 -12.50
CA SER A 56 9.46 -21.25 -13.00
C SER A 56 9.05 -22.12 -11.82
N SER A 57 8.01 -22.91 -12.03
CA SER A 57 7.52 -23.92 -11.09
C SER A 57 8.58 -25.02 -10.95
N SER A 58 9.71 -24.67 -10.36
CA SER A 58 10.83 -25.54 -10.06
C SER A 58 11.40 -25.15 -8.69
N SER A 59 10.53 -24.90 -7.71
CA SER A 59 10.90 -25.08 -6.30
C SER A 59 10.53 -26.50 -5.92
N SER A 60 11.50 -27.40 -5.89
CA SER A 60 11.38 -28.74 -5.32
C SER A 60 11.40 -28.72 -3.78
N ASP A 61 10.88 -27.64 -3.18
CA ASP A 61 10.87 -27.45 -1.73
C ASP A 61 9.50 -27.89 -1.18
N PRO A 62 9.40 -29.04 -0.49
CA PRO A 62 8.12 -29.61 -0.07
C PRO A 62 7.40 -28.83 1.04
N GLY A 63 7.93 -27.66 1.44
CA GLY A 63 7.46 -26.87 2.59
C GLY A 63 6.63 -25.63 2.26
N THR A 64 6.42 -25.30 0.98
CA THR A 64 5.72 -24.06 0.54
C THR A 64 4.44 -24.34 -0.25
N GLU A 65 3.70 -25.39 0.12
CA GLU A 65 2.32 -25.55 -0.34
C GLU A 65 1.40 -24.58 0.41
N GLY A 66 1.05 -23.50 -0.28
CA GLY A 66 -0.09 -22.64 0.04
C GLY A 66 0.29 -21.37 0.78
N PHE A 67 0.15 -20.23 0.12
CA PHE A 67 -0.57 -19.07 0.66
C PHE A 67 -0.98 -18.18 -0.52
N LEU A 68 -2.29 -18.23 -0.82
CA LEU A 68 -3.06 -17.39 -1.76
C LEU A 68 -3.03 -17.79 -3.26
N PRO A 69 -4.22 -17.88 -3.92
CA PRO A 69 -4.29 -17.94 -5.38
C PRO A 69 -3.73 -16.63 -5.98
N PRO A 70 -3.29 -16.62 -7.24
CA PRO A 70 -2.79 -15.40 -7.86
C PRO A 70 -3.94 -14.40 -8.02
N THR A 71 -4.10 -13.50 -7.06
CA THR A 71 -4.79 -12.23 -7.30
C THR A 71 -4.19 -11.61 -8.55
N PRO A 72 -5.01 -11.08 -9.49
CA PRO A 72 -4.47 -10.48 -10.70
C PRO A 72 -3.41 -9.45 -10.32
N HIS A 73 -2.20 -9.60 -10.88
CA HIS A 73 -1.03 -8.77 -10.55
C HIS A 73 -1.29 -7.26 -10.75
N LYS A 74 -2.34 -6.92 -11.50
CA LYS A 74 -2.87 -5.58 -11.68
C LYS A 74 -4.35 -5.57 -11.30
N GLN A 75 -4.73 -4.68 -10.39
CA GLN A 75 -6.11 -4.39 -10.03
C GLN A 75 -6.39 -2.94 -10.44
N THR A 76 -7.16 -2.75 -11.51
CA THR A 76 -7.62 -1.41 -11.94
C THR A 76 -8.93 -1.06 -11.27
N THR A 77 -9.31 0.22 -11.27
CA THR A 77 -10.59 0.67 -10.74
C THR A 77 -11.76 -0.08 -11.38
N GLU A 78 -11.69 -0.35 -12.69
CA GLU A 78 -12.69 -1.10 -13.43
C GLU A 78 -12.80 -2.55 -12.92
N ILE A 79 -11.67 -3.24 -12.72
CA ILE A 79 -11.66 -4.59 -12.12
C ILE A 79 -12.28 -4.60 -10.72
N LEU A 80 -12.01 -3.56 -9.91
CA LEU A 80 -12.60 -3.44 -8.59
C LEU A 80 -14.11 -3.23 -8.67
N LEU A 81 -14.58 -2.36 -9.57
CA LEU A 81 -16.01 -2.08 -9.76
C LEU A 81 -16.76 -3.31 -10.28
N GLU A 82 -16.22 -4.02 -11.27
CA GLU A 82 -16.79 -5.26 -11.82
C GLU A 82 -16.92 -6.34 -10.72
N ALA A 83 -15.88 -6.52 -9.90
CA ALA A 83 -15.93 -7.47 -8.80
C ALA A 83 -16.96 -7.08 -7.72
N LEU A 84 -17.06 -5.79 -7.40
CA LEU A 84 -18.04 -5.28 -6.44
C LEU A 84 -19.48 -5.42 -6.97
N GLU A 85 -19.72 -5.14 -8.24
CA GLU A 85 -21.02 -5.33 -8.88
C GLU A 85 -21.51 -6.78 -8.78
N VAL A 86 -20.60 -7.74 -8.95
CA VAL A 86 -20.91 -9.17 -8.82
C VAL A 86 -21.18 -9.58 -7.37
N VAL A 87 -20.31 -9.19 -6.42
CA VAL A 87 -20.37 -9.74 -5.06
C VAL A 87 -21.40 -9.03 -4.17
N ILE A 88 -21.68 -7.75 -4.38
CA ILE A 88 -22.57 -6.96 -3.52
C ILE A 88 -23.95 -7.59 -3.34
N PRO A 89 -24.68 -8.01 -4.40
CA PRO A 89 -26.00 -8.63 -4.23
C PRO A 89 -25.98 -9.87 -3.34
N MET A 90 -24.87 -10.62 -3.31
CA MET A 90 -24.70 -11.78 -2.43
C MET A 90 -24.50 -11.35 -0.98
N LEU A 91 -23.79 -10.24 -0.76
CA LEU A 91 -23.47 -9.72 0.57
C LEU A 91 -24.64 -9.00 1.25
N GLU A 92 -25.58 -8.44 0.48
CA GLU A 92 -26.73 -7.73 1.05
C GLU A 92 -27.64 -8.60 1.93
N ALA A 93 -27.58 -9.94 1.74
CA ALA A 93 -28.28 -10.91 2.57
C ALA A 93 -27.73 -11.02 4.01
N PHE A 94 -26.49 -10.58 4.25
CA PHE A 94 -25.82 -10.69 5.55
C PHE A 94 -25.89 -9.40 6.36
N SER A 95 -25.69 -9.55 7.67
CA SER A 95 -25.35 -8.45 8.58
C SER A 95 -23.83 -8.27 8.67
N PRO A 96 -23.30 -7.05 8.95
CA PRO A 96 -21.89 -6.85 9.25
C PRO A 96 -21.37 -7.70 10.42
N TRP A 97 -22.26 -8.19 11.29
CA TRP A 97 -21.90 -9.15 12.35
C TRP A 97 -21.43 -10.50 11.81
N GLU A 98 -21.86 -10.88 10.61
CA GLU A 98 -21.61 -12.18 9.98
C GLU A 98 -20.30 -12.20 9.18
N HIS A 99 -19.26 -11.54 9.69
CA HIS A 99 -18.00 -11.30 8.97
C HIS A 99 -17.38 -12.58 8.39
N GLN A 100 -17.35 -13.68 9.13
CA GLN A 100 -16.82 -14.96 8.65
C GLN A 100 -17.61 -15.58 7.49
N GLN A 101 -18.89 -15.28 7.35
CA GLN A 101 -19.69 -15.74 6.22
C GLN A 101 -19.46 -14.83 5.01
N ILE A 102 -19.37 -13.52 5.24
CA ILE A 102 -19.00 -12.54 4.22
C ILE A 102 -17.63 -12.89 3.62
N GLU A 103 -16.60 -13.11 4.45
CA GLU A 103 -15.26 -13.50 4.00
C GLU A 103 -15.27 -14.77 3.14
N ARG A 104 -16.08 -15.77 3.50
CA ARG A 104 -16.24 -16.99 2.69
C ARG A 104 -16.80 -16.70 1.31
N VAL A 105 -17.80 -15.83 1.21
CA VAL A 105 -18.35 -15.41 -0.09
C VAL A 105 -17.30 -14.65 -0.91
N LEU A 106 -16.55 -13.73 -0.27
CA LEU A 106 -15.47 -12.99 -0.94
C LEU A 106 -14.38 -13.92 -1.49
N GLU A 107 -14.04 -14.99 -0.74
CA GLU A 107 -13.08 -16.01 -1.14
C GLU A 107 -13.60 -16.88 -2.28
N GLU A 108 -14.83 -17.39 -2.17
CA GLU A 108 -15.47 -18.22 -3.19
C GLU A 108 -15.61 -17.51 -4.54
N VAL A 109 -15.87 -16.19 -4.52
CA VAL A 109 -15.98 -15.33 -5.71
C VAL A 109 -14.60 -14.81 -6.17
N GLN A 110 -13.54 -15.08 -5.40
CA GLN A 110 -12.16 -14.63 -5.68
C GLN A 110 -12.07 -13.10 -5.84
N VAL A 111 -12.70 -12.35 -4.93
CA VAL A 111 -12.73 -10.89 -4.98
C VAL A 111 -11.30 -10.32 -4.93
N PRO A 112 -10.93 -9.36 -5.81
CA PRO A 112 -9.63 -8.71 -5.77
C PRO A 112 -9.35 -8.08 -4.41
N SER A 113 -8.11 -8.20 -3.93
CA SER A 113 -7.75 -7.82 -2.56
C SER A 113 -8.07 -6.35 -2.21
N ALA A 114 -8.02 -5.41 -3.16
CA ALA A 114 -8.39 -4.02 -2.86
C ALA A 114 -9.91 -3.82 -2.74
N ALA A 115 -10.73 -4.59 -3.47
CA ALA A 115 -12.19 -4.59 -3.30
C ALA A 115 -12.60 -5.35 -2.03
N TRP A 116 -11.87 -6.42 -1.66
CA TRP A 116 -12.04 -7.05 -0.37
C TRP A 116 -11.77 -6.06 0.76
N ALA A 117 -10.61 -5.38 0.70
CA ALA A 117 -10.22 -4.42 1.73
C ALA A 117 -11.25 -3.30 1.92
N SER A 118 -11.88 -2.81 0.85
CA SER A 118 -12.92 -1.78 0.97
C SER A 118 -14.17 -2.29 1.71
N ILE A 119 -14.56 -3.55 1.51
CA ILE A 119 -15.67 -4.17 2.24
C ILE A 119 -15.28 -4.40 3.71
N ASP A 120 -14.10 -4.97 3.96
CA ASP A 120 -13.59 -5.26 5.31
C ASP A 120 -13.50 -3.97 6.16
N LEU A 121 -12.96 -2.89 5.59
CA LEU A 121 -12.88 -1.59 6.26
C LEU A 121 -14.26 -1.02 6.59
N ALA A 122 -15.23 -1.12 5.67
CA ALA A 122 -16.59 -0.67 5.91
C ALA A 122 -17.28 -1.47 7.02
N ILE A 123 -17.05 -2.80 7.07
CA ILE A 123 -17.55 -3.66 8.16
C ILE A 123 -16.93 -3.25 9.49
N HIS A 124 -15.61 -3.04 9.55
CA HIS A 124 -14.94 -2.61 10.77
C HIS A 124 -15.43 -1.24 11.24
N ASP A 125 -15.52 -0.25 10.35
CA ASP A 125 -16.07 1.07 10.67
C ASP A 125 -17.51 0.96 11.22
N TRP A 126 -18.34 0.10 10.61
CA TRP A 126 -19.69 -0.18 11.11
C TRP A 126 -19.67 -0.78 12.51
N LEU A 127 -18.85 -1.80 12.77
CA LEU A 127 -18.71 -2.44 14.08
C LEU A 127 -18.32 -1.43 15.15
N GLY A 128 -17.31 -0.59 14.86
CA GLY A 128 -16.87 0.50 15.72
C GLY A 128 -17.99 1.48 16.07
N LYS A 129 -18.70 1.96 15.06
CA LYS A 129 -19.85 2.86 15.23
C LYS A 129 -20.97 2.21 16.03
N ARG A 130 -21.29 0.94 15.77
CA ARG A 130 -22.34 0.19 16.46
C ARG A 130 -22.05 0.08 17.96
N VAL A 131 -20.82 -0.27 18.34
CA VAL A 131 -20.46 -0.38 19.76
C VAL A 131 -20.04 0.94 20.40
N GLY A 132 -20.00 2.05 19.64
CA GLY A 132 -19.59 3.35 20.13
C GLY A 132 -18.10 3.42 20.53
N LEU A 133 -17.23 2.64 19.88
CA LEU A 133 -15.81 2.56 20.19
C LEU A 133 -14.94 2.74 18.94
N PRO A 134 -13.81 3.47 19.04
CA PRO A 134 -12.85 3.53 17.96
C PRO A 134 -12.13 2.19 17.78
N LEU A 135 -11.78 1.84 16.54
CA LEU A 135 -11.17 0.53 16.19
C LEU A 135 -9.95 0.17 17.03
N TRP A 136 -9.06 1.13 17.30
CA TRP A 136 -7.87 0.87 18.13
C TRP A 136 -8.22 0.38 19.54
N ARG A 137 -9.37 0.76 20.11
CA ARG A 137 -9.83 0.22 21.40
C ARG A 137 -10.42 -1.16 21.25
N LEU A 138 -11.20 -1.39 20.19
CA LEU A 138 -11.76 -2.71 19.88
C LEU A 138 -10.67 -3.76 19.69
N TRP A 139 -9.57 -3.37 19.05
CA TRP A 139 -8.40 -4.21 18.83
C TRP A 139 -7.41 -4.24 20.00
N GLY A 140 -7.71 -3.58 21.14
CA GLY A 140 -6.85 -3.59 22.32
C GLY A 140 -5.50 -2.90 22.14
N LEU A 141 -5.39 -1.96 21.21
CA LEU A 141 -4.14 -1.28 20.87
C LEU A 141 -3.83 -0.09 21.80
N ASN A 142 -2.55 0.25 21.92
CA ASN A 142 -2.08 1.39 22.73
C ASN A 142 -1.57 2.54 21.86
N ARG A 143 -2.30 3.67 21.86
CA ARG A 143 -1.93 4.89 21.13
C ARG A 143 -0.60 5.51 21.55
N ARG A 144 -0.09 5.20 22.75
CA ARG A 144 1.24 5.67 23.18
C ARG A 144 2.39 4.97 22.47
N ARG A 145 2.11 3.93 21.66
CA ARG A 145 3.11 3.21 20.84
C ARG A 145 3.17 3.70 19.39
N ILE A 146 2.48 4.79 19.04
CA ILE A 146 2.57 5.38 17.70
C ILE A 146 4.01 5.85 17.49
N VAL A 147 4.60 5.45 16.37
CA VAL A 147 5.96 5.81 15.95
C VAL A 147 5.92 6.95 14.91
N PRO A 148 7.05 7.64 14.65
CA PRO A 148 7.11 8.65 13.59
C PRO A 148 6.67 8.11 12.23
N ILE A 149 6.08 8.98 11.42
CA ILE A 149 5.63 8.66 10.07
C ILE A 149 6.86 8.51 9.16
N SER A 150 6.97 7.36 8.48
CA SER A 150 7.95 7.19 7.41
C SER A 150 7.50 7.94 6.16
N SER A 151 8.16 9.07 5.86
CA SER A 151 7.80 9.93 4.74
C SER A 151 8.54 9.49 3.48
N THR A 152 7.81 9.28 2.38
CA THR A 152 8.40 8.73 1.14
C THR A 152 8.98 9.83 0.26
N VAL A 153 10.19 9.60 -0.27
CA VAL A 153 10.81 10.39 -1.34
C VAL A 153 10.91 9.50 -2.59
N GLY A 154 10.25 9.93 -3.67
CA GLY A 154 10.23 9.21 -4.96
C GLY A 154 11.53 9.42 -5.75
N ILE A 155 11.82 8.51 -6.68
CA ILE A 155 12.99 8.59 -7.57
C ILE A 155 12.99 9.95 -8.28
N SER A 156 14.08 10.68 -8.15
CA SER A 156 14.26 12.01 -8.76
C SER A 156 15.75 12.38 -8.77
N ASP A 157 16.09 13.48 -9.43
CA ASP A 157 17.43 14.04 -9.33
C ASP A 157 17.74 14.54 -7.90
N PRO A 158 19.04 14.64 -7.52
CA PRO A 158 19.44 15.02 -6.17
C PRO A 158 18.81 16.31 -5.63
N ASP A 159 18.65 17.35 -6.46
CA ASP A 159 18.10 18.64 -6.03
C ASP A 159 16.61 18.54 -5.71
N LYS A 160 15.84 17.85 -6.56
CA LYS A 160 14.42 17.57 -6.27
C LYS A 160 14.25 16.68 -5.05
N ALA A 161 15.16 15.73 -4.83
CA ALA A 161 15.13 14.88 -3.66
C ALA A 161 15.33 15.69 -2.36
N ARG A 162 16.30 16.62 -2.33
CA ARG A 162 16.47 17.57 -1.21
C ARG A 162 15.21 18.40 -0.99
N GLN A 163 14.66 18.98 -2.05
CA GLN A 163 13.43 19.77 -1.96
C GLN A 163 12.28 18.94 -1.39
N ARG A 164 12.16 17.66 -1.76
CA ARG A 164 11.12 16.77 -1.23
C ARG A 164 11.30 16.51 0.27
N VAL A 165 12.54 16.37 0.74
CA VAL A 165 12.83 16.26 2.18
C VAL A 165 12.41 17.55 2.89
N GLN A 166 12.77 18.71 2.35
CA GLN A 166 12.39 20.02 2.91
C GLN A 166 10.88 20.19 3.00
N ASP A 167 10.12 19.71 2.01
CA ASP A 167 8.65 19.73 2.05
C ASP A 167 8.07 18.86 3.18
N TRP A 168 8.77 17.79 3.57
CA TRP A 168 8.34 16.89 4.64
C TRP A 168 8.66 17.38 6.04
N ILE A 169 9.77 18.12 6.22
CA ILE A 169 10.19 18.68 7.51
C ILE A 169 9.03 19.39 8.26
N PRO A 170 8.28 20.33 7.68
CA PRO A 170 7.22 21.03 8.41
C PRO A 170 5.98 20.15 8.72
N ILE A 171 5.85 18.98 8.09
CA ILE A 171 4.68 18.10 8.23
C ILE A 171 4.96 16.95 9.19
N THR A 172 6.10 16.29 9.04
CA THR A 172 6.44 15.04 9.76
C THR A 172 7.73 15.13 10.56
N GLY A 173 8.43 16.27 10.49
CA GLY A 173 9.78 16.44 11.03
C GLY A 173 10.85 15.67 10.26
N ALA A 174 10.48 14.94 9.19
CA ALA A 174 11.38 14.11 8.39
C ALA A 174 12.26 13.14 9.21
N HIS A 175 11.79 12.71 10.39
CA HIS A 175 12.55 11.83 11.30
C HIS A 175 12.81 10.44 10.71
N VAL A 176 11.89 9.93 9.89
CA VAL A 176 12.01 8.65 9.20
C VAL A 176 11.67 8.87 7.74
N LEU A 177 12.56 8.49 6.84
CA LEU A 177 12.40 8.64 5.40
C LEU A 177 12.47 7.27 4.71
N LYS A 178 11.56 7.06 3.75
CA LYS A 178 11.60 5.92 2.84
C LYS A 178 11.99 6.41 1.44
N ILE A 179 13.15 6.00 0.97
CA ILE A 179 13.71 6.45 -0.31
C ILE A 179 13.41 5.40 -1.38
N LYS A 180 12.74 5.82 -2.45
CA LYS A 180 12.52 4.97 -3.63
C LYS A 180 13.77 5.00 -4.50
N LEU A 181 14.33 3.82 -4.77
CA LEU A 181 15.51 3.62 -5.63
C LEU A 181 15.14 2.68 -6.79
N GLY A 182 16.13 2.19 -7.54
CA GLY A 182 15.90 1.42 -8.76
C GLY A 182 15.68 2.33 -9.95
N SER A 183 16.41 3.45 -10.01
CA SER A 183 16.33 4.39 -11.12
C SER A 183 16.72 3.71 -12.45
N PRO A 184 16.01 3.97 -13.56
CA PRO A 184 16.45 3.52 -14.88
C PRO A 184 17.80 4.11 -15.32
N ASP A 185 18.27 5.16 -14.65
CA ASP A 185 19.59 5.77 -14.87
C ASP A 185 20.72 5.00 -14.14
N GLY A 186 20.38 3.92 -13.44
CA GLY A 186 21.32 2.99 -12.79
C GLY A 186 21.67 3.34 -11.34
N ILE A 187 22.41 2.42 -10.71
CA ILE A 187 22.76 2.50 -9.27
C ILE A 187 23.55 3.76 -8.89
N ALA A 188 24.30 4.35 -9.83
CA ALA A 188 25.02 5.60 -9.57
C ALA A 188 24.06 6.78 -9.33
N ALA A 189 22.94 6.84 -10.04
CA ALA A 189 21.91 7.86 -9.83
C ALA A 189 21.22 7.68 -8.47
N ASP A 190 20.91 6.43 -8.11
CA ASP A 190 20.35 6.07 -6.81
C ASP A 190 21.27 6.48 -5.65
N GLN A 191 22.58 6.23 -5.79
CA GLN A 191 23.59 6.62 -4.80
C GLN A 191 23.64 8.13 -4.62
N GLN A 192 23.69 8.90 -5.72
CA GLN A 192 23.72 10.37 -5.67
C GLN A 192 22.47 10.95 -4.99
N MET A 193 21.30 10.40 -5.32
CA MET A 193 20.03 10.82 -4.71
C MET A 193 20.02 10.54 -3.20
N LEU A 194 20.46 9.34 -2.77
CA LEU A 194 20.50 8.99 -1.35
C LEU A 194 21.48 9.86 -0.57
N LEU A 195 22.67 10.13 -1.12
CA LEU A 195 23.65 11.02 -0.49
C LEU A 195 23.09 12.43 -0.32
N ALA A 196 22.39 12.95 -1.32
CA ALA A 196 21.75 14.25 -1.22
C ALA A 196 20.66 14.32 -0.14
N ILE A 197 19.86 13.26 0.01
CA ILE A 197 18.88 13.16 1.10
C ILE A 197 19.57 13.08 2.45
N ARG A 198 20.65 12.30 2.56
CA ARG A 198 21.42 12.15 3.81
C ARG A 198 22.04 13.48 4.25
N ASP A 199 22.57 14.25 3.32
CA ASP A 199 23.11 15.58 3.61
C ASP A 199 22.03 16.55 4.12
N GLU A 200 20.82 16.50 3.54
CA GLU A 200 19.70 17.37 3.92
C GLU A 200 19.08 16.98 5.27
N ALA A 201 19.04 15.68 5.56
CA ALA A 201 18.47 15.14 6.80
C ALA A 201 19.44 14.13 7.44
N PRO A 202 20.55 14.60 8.04
CA PRO A 202 21.62 13.74 8.56
C PRO A 202 21.12 12.80 9.66
N GLU A 203 20.22 13.28 10.51
CA GLU A 203 19.67 12.55 11.66
C GLU A 203 18.47 11.65 11.30
N ALA A 204 18.00 11.66 10.05
CA ALA A 204 16.85 10.85 9.65
C ALA A 204 17.20 9.36 9.61
N GLU A 205 16.29 8.53 10.11
CA GLU A 205 16.35 7.09 9.86
C GLU A 205 15.93 6.80 8.42
N LEU A 206 16.81 6.15 7.66
CA LEU A 206 16.56 5.85 6.25
C LEU A 206 16.21 4.38 6.06
N SER A 207 15.16 4.14 5.29
CA SER A 207 14.85 2.87 4.65
C SER A 207 14.76 3.07 3.14
N VAL A 208 14.98 2.02 2.37
CA VAL A 208 14.89 2.07 0.90
C VAL A 208 13.89 1.07 0.36
N ASP A 209 13.48 1.27 -0.88
CA ASP A 209 12.65 0.32 -1.63
C ASP A 209 12.90 0.53 -3.12
N ALA A 210 13.58 -0.42 -3.75
CA ALA A 210 13.93 -0.37 -5.17
C ALA A 210 12.79 -0.85 -6.09
N ASN A 211 11.70 -1.38 -5.53
CA ASN A 211 10.58 -1.97 -6.27
C ASN A 211 11.00 -2.97 -7.38
N GLY A 212 12.10 -3.69 -7.17
CA GLY A 212 12.67 -4.63 -8.15
C GLY A 212 13.32 -3.95 -9.37
N GLY A 213 13.77 -2.70 -9.22
CA GLY A 213 14.43 -1.94 -10.28
C GLY A 213 15.91 -2.29 -10.49
N TRP A 214 16.51 -3.09 -9.63
CA TRP A 214 17.89 -3.56 -9.74
C TRP A 214 17.96 -4.98 -10.30
N SER A 215 19.03 -5.29 -11.04
CA SER A 215 19.44 -6.68 -11.27
C SER A 215 19.86 -7.36 -9.96
N LEU A 216 20.10 -8.67 -10.00
CA LEU A 216 20.62 -9.39 -8.83
C LEU A 216 22.00 -8.84 -8.43
N GLU A 217 22.88 -8.62 -9.41
CA GLU A 217 24.24 -8.11 -9.21
C GLU A 217 24.22 -6.69 -8.62
N GLU A 218 23.41 -5.80 -9.22
CA GLU A 218 23.20 -4.43 -8.73
C GLU A 218 22.61 -4.43 -7.31
N GLY A 219 21.65 -5.33 -7.05
CA GLY A 219 21.04 -5.49 -5.73
C GLY A 219 22.06 -5.89 -4.67
N ILE A 220 22.94 -6.86 -4.97
CA ILE A 220 24.03 -7.28 -4.06
C ILE A 220 24.98 -6.12 -3.79
N GLU A 221 25.39 -5.39 -4.84
CA GLU A 221 26.27 -4.24 -4.71
C GLU A 221 25.64 -3.14 -3.85
N MET A 222 24.39 -2.77 -4.16
CA MET A 222 23.65 -1.73 -3.45
C MET A 222 23.38 -2.12 -2.00
N CYS A 223 23.09 -3.38 -1.70
CA CYS A 223 22.91 -3.82 -0.30
C CYS A 223 24.15 -3.55 0.54
N ASN A 224 25.33 -3.90 0.03
CA ASN A 224 26.60 -3.66 0.73
C ASN A 224 26.87 -2.16 0.89
N TRP A 225 26.63 -1.37 -0.17
CA TRP A 225 26.83 0.06 -0.12
C TRP A 225 25.84 0.74 0.85
N LEU A 226 24.55 0.41 0.80
CA LEU A 226 23.51 0.96 1.67
C LEU A 226 23.74 0.65 3.15
N ALA A 227 24.27 -0.54 3.46
CA ALA A 227 24.69 -0.89 4.82
C ALA A 227 25.75 0.09 5.34
N SER A 228 26.71 0.50 4.49
CA SER A 228 27.71 1.53 4.86
C SER A 228 27.11 2.91 5.10
N GLN A 229 25.92 3.20 4.55
CA GLN A 229 25.18 4.47 4.72
C GLN A 229 24.20 4.44 5.91
N GLY A 230 24.19 3.36 6.70
CA GLY A 230 23.34 3.21 7.88
C GLY A 230 21.85 2.99 7.56
N VAL A 231 21.53 2.51 6.36
CA VAL A 231 20.15 2.15 5.98
C VAL A 231 19.75 0.86 6.71
N ARG A 232 18.59 0.87 7.39
CA ARG A 232 18.16 -0.25 8.24
C ARG A 232 17.38 -1.34 7.52
N HIS A 233 16.63 -0.98 6.48
CA HIS A 233 15.72 -1.87 5.76
C HIS A 233 15.75 -1.54 4.26
N PHE A 234 15.74 -2.58 3.42
CA PHE A 234 15.64 -2.52 1.97
C PHE A 234 14.58 -3.50 1.46
#